data_AF-A0A175YE82-F1
#
_entry.id   AF-A0A175YE82-F1
#
_cell.length_a   1.000
_cell.length_b   1.000
_cell.length_c   1.000
_cell.angle_alpha   90.00
_cell.angle_beta   90.00
_cell.angle_gamma   90.00
#
_symmetry.space_group_name_H-M   'P 1'
#
loop_
_entity.id
_entity.type
_entity.pdbx_description
1 polymer ?
#
loop_
_entity_poly.entity_id
_entity_poly.type
_entity_poly.pdbx_seq_one_letter_code
_entity_poly.pdbx_strand_id
1 'polypeptide(L)'
;MYFQLGAGVIRGLPPNISFTPQLSIPYSSDLTFGGVAVSNTSASRPGRPHGSRNKPRGEDSAPITVILKVPRGVDLIDWVVSYASSKKAHLTILCGSGNVLRADLSHMGSQAPPITFTEPLSLITMSGMFLFSGSKDGPLALFNVTLGRLSGDIVSGTAVSMITMDEVTLTATVFYNPEMLAVRATEEMAMESNYNLLSGRNLKWSVVLSFEPGTDVIKALVQFARYYSLNFSVLCCSGLVSEVDIGNSRSHPLSVDVLGNFQIISFSGTCNGRVANSLDDIQKSFVVSMVSQNNVLTNGTVVKSMKAASYVTVVALAKDA
;
A
#
# COMPACT_ATOMS: atom_id res chain seq x y z
N MET A 1 -19.81 -36.82 35.15
CA MET A 1 -20.43 -36.06 36.24
C MET A 1 -20.70 -34.64 35.75
N TYR A 2 -21.97 -34.24 35.79
CA TYR A 2 -22.46 -32.90 35.46
C TYR A 2 -21.93 -31.82 36.42
N PHE A 3 -21.80 -30.58 35.94
CA PHE A 3 -22.35 -29.31 36.48
C PHE A 3 -21.92 -28.19 35.51
N GLN A 4 -22.76 -27.73 34.57
CA GLN A 4 -23.81 -26.70 34.70
C GLN A 4 -23.28 -25.34 35.20
N LEU A 5 -23.11 -24.40 34.26
CA LEU A 5 -23.06 -22.96 34.54
C LEU A 5 -24.12 -22.26 33.70
N GLY A 6 -24.98 -21.53 34.41
CA GLY A 6 -26.30 -21.10 33.97
C GLY A 6 -26.29 -19.93 33.01
N ALA A 7 -27.39 -19.86 32.25
CA ALA A 7 -27.77 -18.75 31.39
C ALA A 7 -28.02 -17.48 32.22
N GLY A 8 -27.13 -16.51 32.10
CA GLY A 8 -27.33 -15.13 32.53
C GLY A 8 -27.80 -14.29 31.34
N VAL A 9 -29.10 -14.05 31.26
CA VAL A 9 -29.73 -13.12 30.33
C VAL A 9 -29.46 -11.69 30.81
N ILE A 10 -28.67 -10.92 30.07
CA ILE A 10 -28.69 -9.45 30.16
C ILE A 10 -29.44 -8.92 28.94
N ARG A 11 -30.70 -8.55 29.17
CA ARG A 11 -31.53 -7.76 28.26
C ARG A 11 -31.12 -6.30 28.36
N GLY A 12 -30.82 -5.66 27.23
CA GLY A 12 -30.71 -4.20 27.17
C GLY A 12 -29.79 -3.66 26.08
N LEU A 13 -30.06 -3.94 24.80
CA LEU A 13 -29.56 -3.11 23.70
C LEU A 13 -30.55 -3.14 22.53
N PRO A 14 -30.93 -1.98 21.96
CA PRO A 14 -31.80 -1.93 20.79
C PRO A 14 -31.07 -2.44 19.53
N PRO A 15 -31.72 -3.24 18.66
CA PRO A 15 -31.16 -3.65 17.40
C PRO A 15 -31.48 -2.58 16.35
N ASN A 16 -30.48 -1.78 15.96
CA ASN A 16 -30.34 -1.06 14.69
C ASN A 16 -29.60 0.26 14.91
N ILE A 17 -28.29 0.26 14.68
CA ILE A 17 -27.59 1.48 14.26
C ILE A 17 -26.77 1.11 13.03
N SER A 18 -27.40 1.28 11.88
CA SER A 18 -26.71 1.31 10.59
C SER A 18 -25.86 2.58 10.54
N PHE A 19 -24.55 2.46 10.65
CA PHE A 19 -23.63 3.58 10.43
C PHE A 19 -23.40 3.76 8.93
N THR A 20 -24.15 4.66 8.32
CA THR A 20 -23.76 5.29 7.04
C THR A 20 -22.89 6.51 7.35
N PRO A 21 -21.63 6.59 6.92
CA PRO A 21 -20.89 7.84 6.99
C PRO A 21 -21.42 8.78 5.90
N GLN A 22 -22.17 9.80 6.30
CA GLN A 22 -22.51 10.94 5.45
C GLN A 22 -21.29 11.87 5.41
N LEU A 23 -20.61 11.92 4.26
CA LEU A 23 -19.68 13.02 3.94
C LEU A 23 -20.53 14.19 3.44
N SER A 24 -20.57 15.28 4.20
CA SER A 24 -21.09 16.57 3.74
C SER A 24 -19.96 17.58 3.74
N ILE A 25 -19.46 17.92 2.55
CA ILE A 25 -18.60 19.09 2.32
C ILE A 25 -19.42 20.06 1.45
N PRO A 26 -19.70 21.29 1.91
CA PRO A 26 -20.35 22.29 1.07
C PRO A 26 -19.34 22.91 0.09
N TYR A 27 -19.71 22.91 -1.18
CA TYR A 27 -19.03 23.64 -2.25
C TYR A 27 -19.57 25.08 -2.25
N SER A 28 -18.71 26.06 -1.92
CA SER A 28 -19.02 27.49 -2.13
C SER A 28 -18.50 27.90 -3.51
N SER A 29 -19.42 28.30 -4.38
CA SER A 29 -19.12 29.08 -5.58
C SER A 29 -20.20 30.14 -5.74
N ASP A 30 -19.97 31.32 -5.15
CA ASP A 30 -20.74 32.52 -5.44
C ASP A 30 -20.01 33.32 -6.52
N LEU A 31 -20.61 33.39 -7.71
CA LEU A 31 -20.49 34.52 -8.62
C LEU A 31 -21.90 34.80 -9.17
N THR A 32 -22.37 35.98 -8.81
CA THR A 32 -23.65 36.63 -9.12
C THR A 32 -23.83 36.89 -10.62
N PHE A 33 -25.04 36.68 -11.13
CA PHE A 33 -25.70 37.62 -12.05
C PHE A 33 -27.23 37.45 -11.94
N GLY A 34 -27.95 38.57 -11.85
CA GLY A 34 -29.31 38.66 -11.36
C GLY A 34 -30.44 38.36 -12.35
N GLY A 35 -31.67 38.45 -11.86
CA GLY A 35 -32.87 38.47 -12.70
C GLY A 35 -34.15 37.98 -12.02
N VAL A 36 -34.88 38.93 -11.41
CA VAL A 36 -36.36 39.05 -11.33
C VAL A 36 -37.19 37.87 -10.77
N ALA A 37 -37.89 38.16 -9.67
CA ALA A 37 -38.92 37.33 -9.06
C ALA A 37 -40.25 37.36 -9.83
N VAL A 38 -40.88 36.19 -10.04
CA VAL A 38 -42.34 36.06 -10.18
C VAL A 38 -42.82 34.76 -9.52
N SER A 39 -43.93 34.87 -8.79
CA SER A 39 -44.59 33.92 -7.90
C SER A 39 -45.46 32.84 -8.58
N ASN A 40 -45.73 31.79 -7.79
CA ASN A 40 -46.85 30.81 -7.82
C ASN A 40 -46.80 29.66 -8.84
N THR A 41 -46.73 28.42 -8.34
CA THR A 41 -47.87 27.47 -8.28
C THR A 41 -47.40 26.08 -7.81
N SER A 42 -48.27 25.43 -7.04
CA SER A 42 -48.17 24.07 -6.51
C SER A 42 -48.13 23.01 -7.63
N ALA A 43 -47.08 22.19 -7.67
CA ALA A 43 -47.09 20.94 -8.43
C ALA A 43 -46.30 19.84 -7.70
N SER A 44 -46.97 18.71 -7.48
CA SER A 44 -46.47 17.47 -6.89
C SER A 44 -45.15 17.02 -7.52
N ARG A 45 -44.13 16.74 -6.69
CA ARG A 45 -42.86 16.15 -7.14
C ARG A 45 -43.13 14.72 -7.65
N PRO A 46 -42.78 14.39 -8.91
CA PRO A 46 -42.86 13.01 -9.38
C PRO A 46 -41.92 12.14 -8.53
N GLY A 47 -42.47 11.05 -7.99
CA GLY A 47 -41.75 10.10 -7.17
C GLY A 47 -40.46 9.63 -7.86
N ARG A 48 -39.38 9.56 -7.08
CA ARG A 48 -38.09 8.98 -7.48
C ARG A 48 -38.35 7.60 -8.12
N PRO A 49 -37.84 7.31 -9.32
CA PRO A 49 -38.03 6.00 -9.95
C PRO A 49 -37.61 4.88 -8.99
N HIS A 50 -38.53 3.93 -8.76
CA HIS A 50 -38.21 2.67 -8.10
C HIS A 50 -37.26 1.87 -9.00
N GLY A 51 -35.97 1.88 -8.66
CA GLY A 51 -35.01 0.98 -9.30
C GLY A 51 -33.64 1.56 -9.57
N SER A 52 -32.90 1.98 -8.54
CA SER A 52 -31.45 1.81 -8.58
C SER A 52 -31.10 0.64 -7.66
N ARG A 53 -31.26 -0.59 -8.18
CA ARG A 53 -30.47 -1.71 -7.67
C ARG A 53 -29.02 -1.30 -7.87
N ASN A 54 -28.37 -0.81 -6.82
CA ASN A 54 -26.91 -0.77 -6.79
C ASN A 54 -26.48 -2.21 -7.04
N LYS A 55 -26.04 -2.51 -8.25
CA LYS A 55 -25.25 -3.71 -8.49
C LYS A 55 -24.15 -3.69 -7.43
N PRO A 56 -23.83 -4.82 -6.76
CA PRO A 56 -22.61 -4.89 -5.98
C PRO A 56 -21.48 -4.39 -6.89
N ARG A 57 -20.64 -3.47 -6.38
CA ARG A 57 -19.50 -2.95 -7.14
C ARG A 57 -18.76 -4.17 -7.68
N GLY A 58 -18.64 -4.26 -9.00
CA GLY A 58 -18.06 -5.41 -9.66
C GLY A 58 -16.60 -5.61 -9.26
N GLU A 59 -16.12 -6.83 -9.50
CA GLU A 59 -14.73 -7.28 -9.38
C GLU A 59 -13.71 -6.42 -10.17
N ASP A 60 -14.18 -5.51 -11.04
CA ASP A 60 -13.38 -4.60 -11.87
C ASP A 60 -13.47 -3.14 -11.41
N SER A 61 -13.38 -2.89 -10.11
CA SER A 61 -13.36 -1.53 -9.58
C SER A 61 -11.94 -0.95 -9.65
N ALA A 62 -11.84 0.30 -10.13
CA ALA A 62 -10.62 1.09 -9.99
C ALA A 62 -10.14 1.12 -8.52
N PRO A 63 -8.82 1.20 -8.27
CA PRO A 63 -8.25 1.31 -6.93
C PRO A 63 -8.83 2.51 -6.17
N ILE A 64 -9.08 2.34 -4.87
CA ILE A 64 -9.69 3.36 -4.02
C ILE A 64 -8.73 3.68 -2.88
N THR A 65 -8.34 4.94 -2.77
CA THR A 65 -7.63 5.44 -1.59
C THR A 65 -8.63 5.69 -0.46
N VAL A 66 -8.32 5.17 0.72
CA VAL A 66 -9.14 5.29 1.92
C VAL A 66 -8.28 5.72 3.11
N ILE A 67 -8.90 6.43 4.04
CA ILE A 67 -8.32 6.72 5.35
C ILE A 67 -8.92 5.72 6.34
N LEU A 68 -8.06 4.95 7.00
CA LEU A 68 -8.46 3.99 8.03
C LEU A 68 -8.13 4.58 9.40
N LYS A 69 -9.16 4.69 10.24
CA LYS A 69 -9.04 5.11 11.64
C LYS A 69 -9.10 3.87 12.50
N VAL A 70 -7.95 3.44 12.99
CA VAL A 70 -7.80 2.23 13.80
C VAL A 70 -8.00 2.61 15.26
N PRO A 71 -8.98 2.01 15.97
CA PRO A 71 -9.30 2.40 17.33
C PRO A 71 -8.19 2.01 18.31
N ARG A 72 -8.17 2.66 19.47
CA ARG A 72 -7.27 2.32 20.58
C ARG A 72 -7.44 0.88 21.07
N GLY A 73 -6.33 0.25 21.47
CA GLY A 73 -6.31 -1.02 22.20
C GLY A 73 -6.44 -2.26 21.33
N VAL A 74 -6.44 -2.11 20.00
CA VAL A 74 -6.47 -3.23 19.05
C VAL A 74 -5.08 -3.47 18.46
N ASP A 75 -4.84 -4.71 18.02
CA ASP A 75 -3.69 -5.01 17.18
C ASP A 75 -3.91 -4.42 15.78
N LEU A 76 -3.07 -3.45 15.41
CA LEU A 76 -3.09 -2.73 14.16
C LEU A 76 -2.98 -3.68 12.96
N ILE A 77 -2.14 -4.72 13.06
CA ILE A 77 -1.86 -5.63 11.95
C ILE A 77 -3.08 -6.51 11.69
N ASP A 78 -3.60 -7.15 12.74
CA ASP A 78 -4.81 -7.98 12.65
C ASP A 78 -6.03 -7.16 12.21
N TRP A 79 -6.18 -5.92 12.70
CA TRP A 79 -7.27 -5.05 12.30
C TRP A 79 -7.24 -4.72 10.80
N VAL A 80 -6.07 -4.37 10.25
CA VAL A 80 -5.91 -4.07 8.81
C VAL A 80 -6.15 -5.32 7.96
N VAL A 81 -5.60 -6.47 8.36
CA VAL A 81 -5.81 -7.76 7.67
C VAL A 81 -7.28 -8.15 7.68
N SER A 82 -7.95 -8.03 8.82
CA SER A 82 -9.39 -8.31 8.97
C SER A 82 -10.24 -7.37 8.12
N TYR A 83 -9.90 -6.07 8.10
CA TYR A 83 -10.57 -5.09 7.24
C TYR A 83 -10.49 -5.48 5.76
N ALA A 84 -9.29 -5.77 5.25
CA ALA A 84 -9.10 -6.14 3.85
C ALA A 84 -9.75 -7.50 3.50
N SER A 85 -9.60 -8.49 4.40
CA SER A 85 -10.17 -9.83 4.25
C SER A 85 -11.70 -9.80 4.22
N SER A 86 -12.35 -9.00 5.06
CA SER A 86 -13.81 -8.84 5.06
C SER A 86 -14.36 -8.33 3.73
N LYS A 87 -13.52 -7.60 2.97
CA LYS A 87 -13.84 -7.05 1.65
C LYS A 87 -13.39 -7.94 0.50
N LYS A 88 -12.69 -9.05 0.78
CA LYS A 88 -12.01 -9.88 -0.23
C LYS A 88 -11.14 -9.03 -1.16
N ALA A 89 -10.41 -8.08 -0.58
CA ALA A 89 -9.66 -7.06 -1.31
C ALA A 89 -8.18 -7.12 -0.97
N HIS A 90 -7.34 -6.71 -1.91
CA HIS A 90 -5.94 -6.41 -1.66
C HIS A 90 -5.83 -4.98 -1.12
N LEU A 91 -4.75 -4.72 -0.39
CA LEU A 91 -4.56 -3.44 0.26
C LEU A 91 -3.07 -3.09 0.30
N THR A 92 -2.73 -1.84 0.03
CA THR A 92 -1.42 -1.27 0.37
C THR A 92 -1.58 -0.15 1.39
N ILE A 93 -0.69 -0.09 2.37
CA ILE A 93 -0.53 1.07 3.25
C ILE A 93 0.52 1.98 2.63
N LEU A 94 0.14 3.23 2.37
CA LEU A 94 1.02 4.25 1.81
C LEU A 94 1.80 4.97 2.92
N CYS A 95 1.08 5.31 4.00
CA CYS A 95 1.64 5.91 5.20
C CYS A 95 0.70 5.69 6.39
N GLY A 96 1.21 5.89 7.60
CA GLY A 96 0.44 5.84 8.84
C GLY A 96 1.09 6.68 9.93
N SER A 97 0.27 7.18 10.86
CA SER A 97 0.72 7.95 12.03
C SER A 97 -0.17 7.68 13.24
N GLY A 98 0.41 7.83 14.43
CA GLY A 98 -0.25 7.59 15.72
C GLY A 98 0.73 7.02 16.73
N ASN A 99 0.22 6.49 17.85
CA ASN A 99 1.07 5.88 18.88
C ASN A 99 0.66 4.43 19.17
N VAL A 100 1.65 3.61 19.50
CA VAL A 100 1.44 2.21 19.89
C VAL A 100 2.03 1.96 21.28
N LEU A 101 1.36 1.13 22.07
CA LEU A 101 1.76 0.77 23.43
C LEU A 101 2.75 -0.40 23.44
N ARG A 102 2.68 -1.24 22.40
CA ARG A 102 3.51 -2.43 22.23
C ARG A 102 3.69 -2.71 20.75
N ALA A 103 4.88 -3.14 20.36
CA ALA A 103 5.16 -3.61 19.01
C ALA A 103 6.06 -4.84 19.04
N ASP A 104 5.75 -5.83 18.20
CA ASP A 104 6.59 -7.00 17.95
C ASP A 104 7.13 -6.86 16.52
N LEU A 105 8.44 -6.66 16.39
CA LEU A 105 9.10 -6.42 15.09
C LEU A 105 10.02 -7.58 14.71
N SER A 106 10.01 -7.94 13.42
CA SER A 106 10.94 -8.92 12.84
C SER A 106 11.74 -8.29 11.70
N HIS A 107 12.95 -8.79 11.49
CA HIS A 107 13.78 -8.36 10.37
C HIS A 107 13.70 -9.40 9.25
N MET A 108 13.40 -8.94 8.03
CA MET A 108 13.42 -9.82 6.86
C MET A 108 14.82 -10.40 6.66
N GLY A 109 14.90 -11.70 6.41
CA GLY A 109 16.17 -12.43 6.26
C GLY A 109 16.87 -12.79 7.57
N SER A 110 16.32 -12.40 8.73
CA SER A 110 16.78 -12.89 10.03
C SER A 110 16.01 -14.15 10.43
N GLN A 111 16.71 -15.15 10.96
CA GLN A 111 16.09 -16.31 11.62
C GLN A 111 15.79 -16.04 13.11
N ALA A 112 16.12 -14.84 13.60
CA ALA A 112 15.86 -14.47 14.98
C ALA A 112 14.35 -14.34 15.24
N PRO A 113 13.89 -14.66 16.46
CA PRO A 113 12.52 -14.39 16.85
C PRO A 113 12.22 -12.88 16.81
N PRO A 114 10.94 -12.49 16.66
CA PRO A 114 10.54 -11.09 16.73
C PRO A 114 10.97 -10.45 18.07
N ILE A 115 11.39 -9.19 18.00
CA ILE A 115 11.76 -8.39 19.16
C ILE A 115 10.51 -7.65 19.64
N THR A 116 10.16 -7.86 20.91
CA THR A 116 9.03 -7.21 21.57
C THR A 116 9.48 -5.92 22.25
N PHE A 117 8.80 -4.82 21.92
CA PHE A 117 8.91 -3.53 22.59
C PHE A 117 7.64 -3.30 23.40
N THR A 118 7.77 -3.16 24.73
CA THR A 118 6.65 -2.98 25.68
C THR A 118 6.59 -1.56 26.24
N GLU A 119 6.91 -0.58 25.40
CA GLU A 119 6.90 0.85 25.74
C GLU A 119 6.04 1.64 24.74
N PRO A 120 5.59 2.85 25.11
CA PRO A 120 4.97 3.77 24.15
C PRO A 120 5.94 4.12 23.02
N LEU A 121 5.49 3.92 21.79
CA LEU A 121 6.26 4.17 20.57
C LEU A 121 5.44 5.06 19.64
N SER A 122 6.09 6.02 19.00
CA SER A 122 5.45 6.84 17.97
C SER A 122 5.60 6.18 16.61
N LEU A 123 4.50 6.01 15.89
CA LEU A 123 4.51 5.54 14.51
C LEU A 123 4.96 6.68 13.58
N ILE A 124 6.20 6.58 13.09
CA ILE A 124 6.79 7.57 12.18
C ILE A 124 6.37 7.25 10.74
N THR A 125 6.53 5.98 10.33
CA THR A 125 6.20 5.50 8.99
C THR A 125 5.62 4.10 9.08
N MET A 126 4.60 3.83 8.27
CA MET A 126 4.12 2.48 7.96
C MET A 126 3.92 2.38 6.45
N SER A 127 4.48 1.35 5.83
CA SER A 127 4.22 1.02 4.43
C SER A 127 4.19 -0.48 4.26
N GLY A 128 3.39 -0.98 3.34
CA GLY A 128 3.33 -2.41 3.10
C GLY A 128 2.09 -2.84 2.36
N MET A 129 1.89 -4.15 2.32
CA MET A 129 0.82 -4.76 1.55
C MET A 129 0.17 -5.92 2.28
N PHE A 130 -1.12 -6.06 2.03
CA PHE A 130 -1.87 -7.28 2.23
C PHE A 130 -2.40 -7.75 0.87
N LEU A 131 -2.01 -8.95 0.47
CA LEU A 131 -2.52 -9.60 -0.72
C LEU A 131 -3.51 -10.67 -0.28
N PHE A 132 -4.79 -10.41 -0.56
CA PHE A 132 -5.84 -11.39 -0.31
C PHE A 132 -5.59 -12.65 -1.12
N SER A 133 -5.86 -13.81 -0.52
CA SER A 133 -5.59 -15.11 -1.11
C SER A 133 -6.45 -15.33 -2.36
N GLY A 134 -5.84 -15.10 -3.52
CA GLY A 134 -6.30 -15.52 -4.84
C GLY A 134 -5.25 -16.37 -5.58
N SER A 135 -4.08 -16.62 -4.97
CA SER A 135 -2.97 -17.43 -5.51
C SER A 135 -2.66 -18.61 -4.58
N LYS A 136 -1.90 -19.58 -5.10
CA LYS A 136 -1.65 -20.92 -4.50
C LYS A 136 -1.04 -20.91 -3.08
N ASP A 137 -0.44 -19.81 -2.64
CA ASP A 137 0.38 -19.74 -1.41
C ASP A 137 -0.30 -19.06 -0.20
N GLY A 138 -1.62 -18.82 -0.27
CA GLY A 138 -2.36 -18.19 0.84
C GLY A 138 -2.25 -16.66 0.88
N PRO A 139 -2.82 -16.00 1.91
CA PRO A 139 -2.76 -14.55 2.05
C PRO A 139 -1.37 -14.10 2.52
N LEU A 140 -0.85 -13.03 1.93
CA LEU A 140 0.45 -12.44 2.29
C LEU A 140 0.24 -11.09 2.97
N ALA A 141 0.79 -10.90 4.18
CA ALA A 141 0.76 -9.64 4.91
C ALA A 141 2.20 -9.22 5.25
N LEU A 142 2.66 -8.10 4.69
CA LEU A 142 3.99 -7.55 4.93
C LEU A 142 3.85 -6.05 5.18
N PHE A 143 3.99 -5.63 6.43
CA PHE A 143 3.93 -4.23 6.83
C PHE A 143 5.24 -3.83 7.50
N ASN A 144 5.97 -2.94 6.84
CA ASN A 144 7.20 -2.38 7.35
C ASN A 144 6.91 -1.07 8.09
N VAL A 145 7.59 -0.87 9.21
CA VAL A 145 7.39 0.29 10.07
C VAL A 145 8.71 0.90 10.49
N THR A 146 8.65 2.20 10.79
CA THR A 146 9.65 2.93 11.57
C THR A 146 8.95 3.54 12.77
N LEU A 147 9.47 3.24 13.96
CA LEU A 147 8.93 3.64 15.24
C LEU A 147 9.95 4.51 15.98
N GLY A 148 9.50 5.60 16.58
CA GLY A 148 10.29 6.42 17.50
C GLY A 148 10.10 5.95 18.93
N ARG A 149 11.20 5.80 19.67
CA ARG A 149 11.20 5.37 21.07
C ARG A 149 11.31 6.57 22.00
N LEU A 150 10.87 6.42 23.25
CA LEU A 150 10.99 7.48 24.26
C LEU A 150 12.45 7.85 24.59
N SER A 151 13.38 6.93 24.38
CA SER A 151 14.82 7.16 24.49
C SER A 151 15.39 8.08 23.39
N GLY A 152 14.61 8.41 22.36
CA GLY A 152 15.01 9.28 21.26
C GLY A 152 15.66 8.55 20.07
N ASP A 153 15.89 7.24 20.19
CA ASP A 153 16.28 6.38 19.07
C ASP A 153 15.06 5.90 18.26
N ILE A 154 15.33 5.35 17.08
CA ILE A 154 14.32 4.79 16.19
C ILE A 154 14.54 3.28 16.04
N VAL A 155 13.47 2.55 15.80
CA VAL A 155 13.52 1.13 15.41
C VAL A 155 12.69 0.91 14.15
N SER A 156 13.22 0.12 13.21
CA SER A 156 12.49 -0.22 11.98
C SER A 156 12.52 -1.71 11.69
N GLY A 157 11.49 -2.21 11.03
CA GLY A 157 11.39 -3.63 10.66
C GLY A 157 9.98 -3.99 10.18
N THR A 158 9.72 -5.28 10.05
CA THR A 158 8.40 -5.81 9.72
C THR A 158 7.57 -5.93 11.00
N ALA A 159 6.39 -5.34 11.03
CA ALA A 159 5.47 -5.47 12.14
C ALA A 159 4.75 -6.82 12.11
N VAL A 160 4.93 -7.60 13.18
CA VAL A 160 4.18 -8.84 13.42
C VAL A 160 2.90 -8.56 14.20
N SER A 161 3.00 -7.71 15.23
CA SER A 161 1.87 -7.25 16.05
C SER A 161 2.15 -5.84 16.54
N MET A 162 1.13 -4.99 16.59
CA MET A 162 1.26 -3.62 17.09
C MET A 162 -0.01 -3.19 17.83
N ILE A 163 0.06 -3.05 19.15
CA ILE A 163 -1.09 -2.66 19.96
C ILE A 163 -1.20 -1.14 20.01
N THR A 164 -2.28 -0.61 19.45
CA THR A 164 -2.56 0.83 19.39
C THR A 164 -2.75 1.44 20.77
N MET A 165 -2.08 2.57 21.03
CA MET A 165 -2.22 3.34 22.28
C MET A 165 -3.35 4.37 22.17
N ASP A 166 -3.52 4.96 20.99
CA ASP A 166 -4.56 5.90 20.60
C ASP A 166 -5.14 5.56 19.21
N GLU A 167 -5.97 6.44 18.64
CA GLU A 167 -6.45 6.25 17.26
C GLU A 167 -5.28 6.41 16.28
N VAL A 168 -4.94 5.33 15.59
CA VAL A 168 -3.92 5.34 14.53
C VAL A 168 -4.61 5.62 13.20
N THR A 169 -4.08 6.59 12.44
CA THR A 169 -4.59 6.93 11.12
C THR A 169 -3.69 6.33 10.05
N LEU A 170 -4.26 5.55 9.14
CA LEU A 170 -3.54 4.99 7.98
C LEU A 170 -4.14 5.51 6.67
N THR A 171 -3.28 5.83 5.72
CA THR A 171 -3.71 6.05 4.32
C THR A 171 -3.42 4.78 3.54
N ALA A 172 -4.46 4.19 2.95
CA ALA A 172 -4.38 2.92 2.27
C ALA A 172 -4.96 3.01 0.86
N THR A 173 -4.46 2.18 -0.07
CA THR A 173 -5.11 1.94 -1.36
C THR A 173 -5.67 0.53 -1.38
N VAL A 174 -6.97 0.41 -1.62
CA VAL A 174 -7.70 -0.86 -1.75
C VAL A 174 -7.92 -1.15 -3.22
N PHE A 175 -7.61 -2.36 -3.66
CA PHE A 175 -7.71 -2.78 -5.05
C PHE A 175 -8.15 -4.24 -5.15
N TYR A 176 -8.67 -4.61 -6.32
CA TYR A 176 -9.25 -5.92 -6.60
C TYR A 176 -8.64 -6.49 -7.88
N ASN A 177 -8.49 -7.80 -7.93
CA ASN A 177 -8.01 -8.53 -9.10
C ASN A 177 -6.74 -7.94 -9.75
N PRO A 178 -5.65 -7.74 -8.98
CA PRO A 178 -4.41 -7.28 -9.55
C PRO A 178 -3.80 -8.33 -10.47
N GLU A 179 -3.08 -7.87 -11.48
CA GLU A 179 -2.25 -8.77 -12.28
C GLU A 179 -0.98 -9.13 -11.50
N MET A 180 -0.81 -10.41 -11.17
CA MET A 180 0.33 -10.93 -10.43
C MET A 180 1.38 -11.45 -11.43
N LEU A 181 2.52 -10.79 -11.54
CA LEU A 181 3.54 -11.08 -12.56
C LEU A 181 4.91 -11.31 -11.92
N ALA A 182 5.61 -12.35 -12.36
CA ALA A 182 7.03 -12.51 -12.08
C ALA A 182 7.83 -11.76 -13.15
N VAL A 183 8.74 -10.88 -12.75
CA VAL A 183 9.51 -10.03 -13.67
C VAL A 183 10.99 -10.30 -13.53
N ARG A 184 11.64 -10.52 -14.68
CA ARG A 184 13.09 -10.63 -14.82
C ARG A 184 13.56 -9.63 -15.88
N ALA A 185 14.60 -8.85 -15.58
CA ALA A 185 15.13 -7.81 -16.47
C ALA A 185 15.90 -8.34 -17.69
N THR A 186 16.45 -9.56 -17.58
CA THR A 186 17.48 -10.06 -18.52
C THR A 186 16.95 -11.04 -19.56
N GLU A 187 15.68 -11.40 -19.52
CA GLU A 187 15.11 -12.43 -20.39
C GLU A 187 13.98 -11.82 -21.24
N GLU A 188 14.22 -11.61 -22.55
CA GLU A 188 13.16 -11.25 -23.50
C GLU A 188 12.00 -12.25 -23.45
N MET A 189 12.31 -13.54 -23.26
CA MET A 189 11.32 -14.61 -23.08
C MET A 189 10.41 -14.41 -21.86
N ALA A 190 10.91 -13.83 -20.77
CA ALA A 190 10.10 -13.54 -19.59
C ALA A 190 9.15 -12.37 -19.85
N MET A 191 9.59 -11.37 -20.61
CA MET A 191 8.74 -10.27 -21.06
C MET A 191 7.68 -10.74 -22.04
N GLU A 192 8.02 -11.60 -23.01
CA GLU A 192 7.03 -12.17 -23.94
C GLU A 192 5.99 -13.04 -23.22
N SER A 193 6.40 -13.85 -22.24
CA SER A 193 5.48 -14.66 -21.43
C SER A 193 4.48 -13.77 -20.68
N ASN A 194 4.97 -12.73 -20.00
CA ASN A 194 4.13 -11.73 -19.37
C ASN A 194 3.24 -11.01 -20.40
N TYR A 195 3.70 -10.83 -21.64
CA TYR A 195 2.94 -10.12 -22.66
C TYR A 195 1.81 -10.93 -23.19
N ASN A 196 2.05 -12.20 -23.49
CA ASN A 196 0.98 -13.12 -23.85
C ASN A 196 -0.06 -13.20 -22.73
N LEU A 197 0.40 -13.19 -21.47
CA LEU A 197 -0.47 -13.14 -20.30
C LEU A 197 -1.25 -11.82 -20.24
N LEU A 198 -0.69 -10.67 -20.57
CA LEU A 198 -1.38 -9.37 -20.58
C LEU A 198 -2.15 -9.08 -21.87
N SER A 199 -1.84 -9.78 -22.96
CA SER A 199 -2.37 -9.53 -24.30
C SER A 199 -3.87 -9.80 -24.34
N GLY A 200 -4.63 -8.82 -24.82
CA GLY A 200 -6.10 -8.86 -24.80
C GLY A 200 -6.73 -8.60 -23.42
N ARG A 201 -5.94 -8.43 -22.36
CA ARG A 201 -6.43 -7.95 -21.06
C ARG A 201 -6.25 -6.44 -20.98
N ASN A 202 -7.35 -5.71 -20.92
CA ASN A 202 -7.33 -4.28 -20.63
C ASN A 202 -6.73 -4.14 -19.22
N LEU A 203 -5.48 -3.69 -19.08
CA LEU A 203 -4.76 -3.67 -17.81
C LEU A 203 -5.57 -2.88 -16.78
N LYS A 204 -6.11 -3.60 -15.79
CA LYS A 204 -7.10 -3.12 -14.82
C LYS A 204 -6.47 -2.31 -13.68
N TRP A 205 -5.62 -1.33 -13.96
CA TRP A 205 -5.14 -0.33 -13.00
C TRP A 205 -4.11 -0.79 -11.95
N SER A 206 -4.10 -2.03 -11.45
CA SER A 206 -3.16 -2.49 -10.41
C SER A 206 -2.38 -3.73 -10.80
N VAL A 207 -1.07 -3.72 -10.57
CA VAL A 207 -0.15 -4.82 -10.90
C VAL A 207 0.73 -5.10 -9.69
N VAL A 208 0.97 -6.39 -9.41
CA VAL A 208 1.95 -6.86 -8.43
C VAL A 208 3.08 -7.53 -9.18
N LEU A 209 4.28 -6.96 -9.04
CA LEU A 209 5.49 -7.45 -9.70
C LEU A 209 6.38 -8.11 -8.65
N SER A 210 6.79 -9.35 -8.91
CA SER A 210 7.76 -10.07 -8.09
C SER A 210 9.08 -10.20 -8.85
N PHE A 211 10.15 -9.67 -8.28
CA PHE A 211 11.50 -9.71 -8.84
C PHE A 211 12.33 -10.74 -8.10
N GLU A 212 13.07 -11.57 -8.84
CA GLU A 212 13.92 -12.60 -8.27
C GLU A 212 15.21 -12.03 -7.67
N PRO A 213 15.83 -12.74 -6.70
CA PRO A 213 17.15 -12.40 -6.20
C PRO A 213 18.17 -12.22 -7.35
N GLY A 214 18.98 -11.17 -7.27
CA GLY A 214 19.95 -10.78 -8.29
C GLY A 214 19.42 -9.81 -9.35
N THR A 215 18.09 -9.61 -9.44
CA THR A 215 17.49 -8.69 -10.40
C THR A 215 17.77 -7.23 -10.03
N ASP A 216 18.17 -6.41 -11.01
CA ASP A 216 18.17 -4.95 -10.89
C ASP A 216 16.73 -4.43 -11.01
N VAL A 217 16.10 -4.13 -9.87
CA VAL A 217 14.69 -3.76 -9.75
C VAL A 217 14.37 -2.51 -10.55
N ILE A 218 15.27 -1.51 -10.58
CA ILE A 218 15.04 -0.27 -11.33
C ILE A 218 15.04 -0.55 -12.82
N LYS A 219 16.05 -1.27 -13.33
CA LYS A 219 16.09 -1.63 -14.76
C LYS A 219 14.90 -2.48 -15.16
N ALA A 220 14.54 -3.47 -14.35
CA ALA A 220 13.40 -4.34 -14.60
C ALA A 220 12.08 -3.55 -14.69
N LEU A 221 11.85 -2.63 -13.75
CA LEU A 221 10.70 -1.75 -13.73
C LEU A 221 10.63 -0.87 -14.98
N VAL A 222 11.75 -0.26 -15.37
CA VAL A 222 11.84 0.63 -16.53
C VAL A 222 11.63 -0.14 -17.85
N GLN A 223 12.26 -1.30 -17.98
CA GLN A 223 12.07 -2.19 -19.15
C GLN A 223 10.63 -2.67 -19.24
N PHE A 224 10.02 -3.06 -18.11
CA PHE A 224 8.62 -3.43 -18.07
C PHE A 224 7.73 -2.27 -18.54
N ALA A 225 7.91 -1.06 -17.99
CA ALA A 225 7.17 0.13 -18.44
C ALA A 225 7.29 0.36 -19.95
N ARG A 226 8.51 0.28 -20.48
CA ARG A 226 8.80 0.50 -21.90
C ARG A 226 8.17 -0.56 -22.79
N TYR A 227 8.36 -1.84 -22.45
CA TYR A 227 7.91 -2.97 -23.26
C TYR A 227 6.38 -2.94 -23.42
N TYR A 228 5.66 -2.65 -22.33
CA TYR A 228 4.20 -2.57 -22.33
C TYR A 228 3.65 -1.19 -22.66
N SER A 229 4.51 -0.18 -22.89
CA SER A 229 4.10 1.22 -23.03
C SER A 229 3.17 1.67 -21.88
N LEU A 230 3.62 1.48 -20.64
CA LEU A 230 2.87 1.79 -19.43
C LEU A 230 3.46 2.98 -18.67
N ASN A 231 2.57 3.81 -18.14
CA ASN A 231 2.87 4.69 -17.03
C ASN A 231 2.51 3.98 -15.73
N PHE A 232 3.43 3.87 -14.79
CA PHE A 232 3.08 3.34 -13.47
C PHE A 232 3.58 4.21 -12.30
N SER A 233 2.84 4.12 -11.21
CA SER A 233 3.16 4.69 -9.90
C SER A 233 3.30 3.55 -8.89
N VAL A 234 4.49 3.39 -8.33
CA VAL A 234 4.75 2.40 -7.29
C VAL A 234 4.15 2.88 -5.98
N LEU A 235 3.26 2.06 -5.39
CA LEU A 235 2.58 2.37 -4.14
C LEU A 235 3.39 1.91 -2.93
N CYS A 236 3.96 0.71 -2.99
CA CYS A 236 4.82 0.16 -1.96
C CYS A 236 5.67 -0.99 -2.50
N CYS A 237 6.68 -1.35 -1.73
CA CYS A 237 7.56 -2.49 -2.00
C CYS A 237 7.93 -3.19 -0.69
N SER A 238 8.18 -4.50 -0.75
CA SER A 238 8.76 -5.27 0.35
C SER A 238 9.78 -6.27 -0.18
N GLY A 239 10.88 -6.44 0.54
CA GLY A 239 11.96 -7.35 0.19
C GLY A 239 13.31 -6.86 0.70
N LEU A 240 14.36 -7.62 0.38
CA LEU A 240 15.75 -7.29 0.68
C LEU A 240 16.48 -6.83 -0.57
N VAL A 241 17.41 -5.90 -0.41
CA VAL A 241 18.32 -5.41 -1.46
C VAL A 241 19.76 -5.45 -0.98
N SER A 242 20.69 -5.72 -1.90
CA SER A 242 22.12 -5.92 -1.61
C SER A 242 23.03 -4.77 -2.05
N GLU A 243 22.59 -4.02 -3.06
CA GLU A 243 23.35 -2.96 -3.71
C GLU A 243 22.36 -1.90 -4.19
N VAL A 244 22.47 -0.68 -3.69
CA VAL A 244 21.58 0.42 -4.07
C VAL A 244 22.38 1.69 -4.26
N ASP A 245 22.20 2.32 -5.42
CA ASP A 245 22.85 3.58 -5.75
C ASP A 245 21.92 4.73 -5.37
N ILE A 246 22.23 5.41 -4.26
CA ILE A 246 21.39 6.49 -3.72
C ILE A 246 22.06 7.84 -3.92
N GLY A 247 21.32 8.81 -4.46
CA GLY A 247 21.69 10.21 -4.49
C GLY A 247 20.93 11.04 -3.45
N ASN A 248 21.63 11.98 -2.81
CA ASN A 248 21.01 12.99 -1.95
C ASN A 248 20.62 14.22 -2.78
N SER A 249 19.38 14.68 -2.65
CA SER A 249 18.81 15.82 -3.41
C SER A 249 19.45 17.19 -3.08
N ARG A 250 20.54 17.26 -2.32
CA ARG A 250 21.20 18.50 -1.93
C ARG A 250 22.61 18.54 -2.51
N SER A 251 22.75 19.28 -3.62
CA SER A 251 23.98 19.86 -4.17
C SER A 251 25.23 18.97 -4.07
N HIS A 252 25.59 18.35 -5.19
CA HIS A 252 26.65 17.35 -5.45
C HIS A 252 26.14 15.89 -5.41
N PRO A 253 26.15 15.18 -6.56
CA PRO A 253 25.74 13.79 -6.62
C PRO A 253 26.81 12.92 -5.96
N LEU A 254 26.76 12.80 -4.65
CA LEU A 254 27.40 11.70 -3.95
C LEU A 254 26.45 10.51 -4.11
N SER A 255 26.71 9.68 -5.13
CA SER A 255 26.14 8.34 -5.18
C SER A 255 26.85 7.50 -4.13
N VAL A 256 26.10 7.00 -3.16
CA VAL A 256 26.62 6.02 -2.20
C VAL A 256 26.14 4.66 -2.62
N ASP A 257 27.09 3.77 -2.92
CA ASP A 257 26.83 2.36 -3.15
C ASP A 257 26.70 1.71 -1.78
N VAL A 258 25.48 1.39 -1.38
CA VAL A 258 25.22 0.75 -0.10
C VAL A 258 25.27 -0.76 -0.29
N LEU A 259 26.33 -1.41 0.22
CA LEU A 259 26.52 -2.87 0.10
C LEU A 259 26.08 -3.61 1.38
N GLY A 260 25.30 -4.68 1.23
CA GLY A 260 24.83 -5.53 2.33
C GLY A 260 23.32 -5.78 2.28
N ASN A 261 22.79 -6.65 3.13
CA ASN A 261 21.35 -6.97 3.12
C ASN A 261 20.55 -5.89 3.84
N PHE A 262 19.88 -5.03 3.08
CA PHE A 262 18.97 -4.01 3.59
C PHE A 262 17.53 -4.43 3.38
N GLN A 263 16.72 -4.31 4.43
CA GLN A 263 15.28 -4.45 4.33
C GLN A 263 14.67 -3.15 3.83
N ILE A 264 13.86 -3.23 2.77
CA ILE A 264 13.08 -2.09 2.28
C ILE A 264 11.99 -1.77 3.30
N ILE A 265 11.97 -0.53 3.79
CA ILE A 265 10.92 0.00 4.66
C ILE A 265 9.83 0.69 3.84
N SER A 266 10.24 1.49 2.85
CA SER A 266 9.32 2.13 1.91
C SER A 266 10.00 2.32 0.56
N PHE A 267 9.23 2.19 -0.51
CA PHE A 267 9.67 2.46 -1.86
C PHE A 267 8.47 2.98 -2.65
N SER A 268 8.64 4.13 -3.27
CA SER A 268 7.61 4.77 -4.08
C SER A 268 8.26 5.54 -5.20
N GLY A 269 7.48 5.80 -6.24
CA GLY A 269 7.98 6.52 -7.39
C GLY A 269 7.13 6.33 -8.61
N THR A 270 7.55 6.97 -9.70
CA THR A 270 6.82 6.94 -10.97
C THR A 270 7.78 6.64 -12.11
N CYS A 271 7.28 5.92 -13.10
CA CYS A 271 7.98 5.67 -14.35
C CYS A 271 7.03 5.93 -15.52
N ASN A 272 7.52 6.68 -16.50
CA ASN A 272 6.81 6.94 -17.74
C ASN A 272 7.41 6.10 -18.88
N GLY A 273 6.75 5.00 -19.22
CA GLY A 273 7.22 4.08 -20.26
C GLY A 273 7.12 4.60 -21.69
N ARG A 274 6.58 5.81 -21.93
CA ARG A 274 6.42 6.36 -23.27
C ARG A 274 7.75 6.91 -23.80
N VAL A 275 8.15 6.37 -24.95
CA VAL A 275 9.08 6.92 -25.96
C VAL A 275 10.34 7.59 -25.40
N ALA A 276 11.38 6.78 -25.32
CA ALA A 276 12.73 7.18 -24.97
C ALA A 276 13.70 6.37 -25.85
N ASN A 277 14.69 7.01 -26.47
CA ASN A 277 15.63 6.31 -27.35
C ASN A 277 16.46 5.30 -26.55
N SER A 278 16.91 5.68 -25.36
CA SER A 278 17.57 4.83 -24.36
C SER A 278 16.67 4.51 -23.15
N LEU A 279 17.03 3.51 -22.34
CA LEU A 279 16.42 3.28 -21.02
C LEU A 279 16.75 4.41 -20.03
N ASP A 280 17.88 5.07 -20.20
CA ASP A 280 18.31 6.19 -19.35
C ASP A 280 17.50 7.46 -19.59
N ASP A 281 16.91 7.58 -20.78
CA ASP A 281 16.06 8.72 -21.18
C ASP A 281 14.64 8.60 -20.62
N ILE A 282 14.26 7.44 -20.05
CA ILE A 282 12.94 7.24 -19.45
C ILE A 282 12.83 8.10 -18.18
N GLN A 283 11.84 8.99 -18.17
CA GLN A 283 11.54 9.79 -16.99
C GLN A 283 11.09 8.88 -15.84
N LYS A 284 11.95 8.77 -14.83
CA LYS A 284 11.74 7.97 -13.63
C LYS A 284 12.21 8.72 -12.40
N SER A 285 11.49 8.55 -11.31
CA SER A 285 11.90 9.03 -9.99
C SER A 285 11.45 8.01 -8.97
N PHE A 286 12.40 7.44 -8.23
CA PHE A 286 12.15 6.45 -7.19
C PHE A 286 12.85 6.87 -5.92
N VAL A 287 12.12 6.86 -4.81
CA VAL A 287 12.64 7.13 -3.47
C VAL A 287 12.51 5.86 -2.67
N VAL A 288 13.56 5.55 -1.92
CA VAL A 288 13.63 4.38 -1.06
C VAL A 288 14.03 4.75 0.36
N SER A 289 13.45 4.06 1.32
CA SER A 289 13.85 4.00 2.71
C SER A 289 14.16 2.55 3.06
N MET A 290 15.32 2.29 3.65
CA MET A 290 15.81 0.95 3.92
C MET A 290 16.50 0.90 5.27
N VAL A 291 16.46 -0.25 5.93
CA VAL A 291 17.12 -0.46 7.21
C VAL A 291 18.13 -1.61 7.11
N SER A 292 19.30 -1.42 7.72
CA SER A 292 20.29 -2.48 7.87
C SER A 292 19.94 -3.42 9.02
N GLN A 293 20.62 -4.57 9.12
CA GLN A 293 20.49 -5.46 10.28
C GLN A 293 20.89 -4.80 11.61
N ASN A 294 21.71 -3.75 11.56
CA ASN A 294 22.10 -2.97 12.74
C ASN A 294 21.13 -1.81 13.03
N ASN A 295 19.93 -1.83 12.44
CA ASN A 295 18.89 -0.82 12.60
C ASN A 295 19.34 0.60 12.18
N VAL A 296 20.25 0.68 11.20
CA VAL A 296 20.65 1.95 10.59
C VAL A 296 19.74 2.22 9.41
N LEU A 297 18.97 3.32 9.49
CA LEU A 297 18.04 3.75 8.45
C LEU A 297 18.78 4.58 7.39
N THR A 298 18.62 4.19 6.13
CA THR A 298 19.18 4.88 4.96
C THR A 298 18.04 5.25 4.02
N ASN A 299 17.98 6.52 3.61
CA ASN A 299 16.94 7.05 2.74
C ASN A 299 17.55 7.83 1.58
N GLY A 300 16.90 7.82 0.43
CA GLY A 300 17.21 8.77 -0.63
C GLY A 300 16.61 8.41 -1.99
N THR A 301 17.05 9.11 -3.03
CA THR A 301 16.58 8.89 -4.40
C THR A 301 17.46 7.85 -5.08
N VAL A 302 16.85 6.82 -5.67
CA VAL A 302 17.59 5.80 -6.41
C VAL A 302 18.04 6.40 -7.74
N VAL A 303 19.35 6.54 -7.93
CA VAL A 303 19.92 7.23 -9.10
C VAL A 303 20.23 6.29 -10.25
N LYS A 304 20.65 5.06 -9.96
CA LYS A 304 21.15 4.14 -10.99
C LYS A 304 20.57 2.73 -10.84
N SER A 305 20.95 1.97 -9.81
CA SER A 305 20.53 0.58 -9.65
C SER A 305 20.00 0.26 -8.25
N MET A 306 19.20 -0.81 -8.17
CA MET A 306 18.76 -1.43 -6.92
C MET A 306 18.71 -2.94 -7.11
N LYS A 307 19.69 -3.67 -6.58
CA LYS A 307 19.80 -5.12 -6.74
C LYS A 307 19.03 -5.87 -5.66
N ALA A 308 18.13 -6.74 -6.07
CA ALA A 308 17.37 -7.61 -5.19
C ALA A 308 18.29 -8.64 -4.50
N ALA A 309 18.22 -8.74 -3.17
CA ALA A 309 18.89 -9.79 -2.37
C ALA A 309 17.94 -10.94 -2.01
N SER A 310 16.64 -10.68 -2.02
CA SER A 310 15.57 -11.67 -1.91
C SER A 310 14.56 -11.50 -3.05
N TYR A 311 13.45 -12.24 -3.03
CA TYR A 311 12.29 -11.80 -3.78
C TYR A 311 11.87 -10.41 -3.32
N VAL A 312 11.66 -9.51 -4.28
CA VAL A 312 11.19 -8.15 -4.04
C VAL A 312 9.81 -8.02 -4.66
N THR A 313 8.80 -7.72 -3.85
CA THR A 313 7.42 -7.58 -4.31
C THR A 313 7.04 -6.10 -4.36
N VAL A 314 6.68 -5.62 -5.54
CA VAL A 314 6.25 -4.25 -5.81
C VAL A 314 4.77 -4.26 -6.15
N VAL A 315 3.99 -3.39 -5.50
CA VAL A 315 2.62 -3.09 -5.93
C VAL A 315 2.63 -1.72 -6.60
N ALA A 316 2.13 -1.67 -7.82
CA ALA A 316 2.05 -0.45 -8.61
C ALA A 316 0.67 -0.25 -9.21
N LEU A 317 0.31 1.00 -9.43
CA LEU A 317 -0.79 1.37 -10.31
C LEU A 317 -0.25 1.60 -11.70
N ALA A 318 -0.82 0.94 -12.70
CA ALA A 318 -0.40 1.06 -14.09
C ALA A 318 -1.55 1.58 -14.97
N LYS A 319 -1.21 2.38 -15.98
CA LYS A 319 -2.12 2.82 -17.04
C LYS A 319 -1.37 2.83 -18.36
N ASP A 320 -2.10 2.63 -19.45
CA ASP A 320 -1.54 2.78 -20.80
C ASP A 320 -0.95 4.18 -20.96
N ALA A 321 0.25 4.24 -21.54
CA ALA A 321 0.99 5.47 -21.68
C ALA A 321 0.46 6.32 -22.81
#